data_AF-A0A392PTV6-F1
#
_entry.id   AF-A0A392PTV6-F1
#
_cell.length_a   1.000
_cell.length_b   1.000
_cell.length_c   1.000
_cell.angle_alpha   90.00
_cell.angle_beta   90.00
_cell.angle_gamma   90.00
#
_symmetry.space_group_name_H-M   'P 1'
#
loop_
_entity.id
_entity.type
_entity.pdbx_description
1 polymer ?
#
loop_
_entity_poly.entity_id
_entity_poly.type
_entity_poly.pdbx_seq_one_letter_code
_entity_poly.pdbx_strand_id
1 'polypeptide(L)'
;MQVSWLPQSICDLIDQTVRNFIWKGANNSGIHLVSWQKVAQPKASGGLGIRMARDANIALLGSSILYHTNTTGSSNTWSSIIKAKNYLKDGFSWRAGSGNSSFWFSHWIPQGAIGSLVHVVDIHDIELKINDVYTSSTPDLSILYTELPPQ
;
A
#
# COMPACT_ATOMS: atom_id res chain seq x y z
N MET A 1 -0.14 17.38 1.05
CA MET A 1 -1.01 16.62 1.97
C MET A 1 -0.16 15.53 2.61
N GLN A 2 0.10 15.62 3.91
CA GLN A 2 0.82 14.60 4.66
C GLN A 2 -0.17 13.49 4.99
N VAL A 3 0.09 12.28 4.52
CA VAL A 3 -0.70 11.09 4.88
C VAL A 3 0.09 10.34 5.94
N SER A 4 -0.50 10.15 7.12
CA SER A 4 0.14 9.48 8.26
C SER A 4 -0.62 8.20 8.58
N TRP A 5 0.13 7.17 8.99
CA TRP A 5 -0.44 5.90 9.41
C TRP A 5 -1.17 6.12 10.73
N LEU A 6 -2.50 6.07 10.73
CA LEU A 6 -3.28 6.21 11.96
C LEU A 6 -3.16 4.92 12.80
N PRO A 7 -2.86 5.02 14.11
CA PRO A 7 -2.93 3.88 15.01
C PRO A 7 -4.32 3.24 15.02
N GLN A 8 -4.37 1.92 15.20
CA GLN A 8 -5.63 1.15 15.17
C GLN A 8 -6.69 1.69 16.15
N SER A 9 -6.27 2.12 17.34
CA SER A 9 -7.15 2.69 18.35
C SER A 9 -7.93 3.92 17.88
N ILE A 10 -7.33 4.74 17.02
CA ILE A 10 -7.99 5.92 16.44
C ILE A 10 -9.03 5.48 15.40
N CYS A 11 -8.70 4.49 14.56
CA CYS A 11 -9.66 3.91 13.61
C CYS A 11 -10.86 3.30 14.35
N ASP A 12 -10.61 2.57 15.44
CA ASP A 12 -11.67 1.96 16.24
C ASP A 12 -12.56 3.02 16.92
N LEU A 13 -11.97 4.12 17.39
CA LEU A 13 -12.69 5.25 17.98
C LEU A 13 -13.59 5.94 16.95
N ILE A 14 -13.10 6.14 15.72
CA ILE A 14 -13.89 6.72 14.62
C ILE A 14 -15.09 5.82 14.34
N ASP A 15 -14.85 4.53 14.11
CA ASP A 15 -15.91 3.55 13.88
C ASP A 15 -16.92 3.50 15.04
N GLN A 16 -16.44 3.55 16.29
CA GLN A 16 -17.29 3.57 17.48
C GLN A 16 -18.14 4.85 17.55
N THR A 17 -17.58 6.00 17.17
CA THR A 17 -18.31 7.27 17.15
C THR A 17 -19.44 7.23 16.13
N VAL A 18 -19.20 6.68 14.94
CA VAL A 18 -20.24 6.52 13.91
C VAL A 18 -21.29 5.49 14.34
N ARG A 19 -20.88 4.37 14.95
CA ARG A 19 -21.81 3.37 15.53
C ARG A 19 -22.71 3.99 16.59
N ASN A 20 -22.13 4.79 17.47
CA ASN A 20 -22.85 5.46 18.53
C ASN A 20 -23.85 6.47 17.94
N PHE A 21 -23.46 7.23 16.92
CA PHE A 21 -24.38 8.13 16.22
C PHE A 21 -25.61 7.41 15.65
N ILE A 22 -25.43 6.20 15.09
CA ILE A 22 -26.53 5.47 14.45
C ILE A 22 -27.44 4.79 15.48
N TRP A 23 -26.86 4.19 16.52
CA TRP A 23 -27.61 3.29 17.40
C TRP A 23 -27.79 3.78 18.83
N LYS A 24 -27.01 4.76 19.31
CA LYS A 24 -27.18 5.30 20.65
C LYS A 24 -28.09 6.52 20.65
N GLY A 25 -29.10 6.48 21.52
CA GLY A 25 -29.94 7.63 21.82
C GLY A 25 -29.29 8.59 22.83
N ALA A 26 -30.02 9.65 23.18
CA ALA A 26 -29.58 10.73 24.08
C ALA A 26 -29.01 10.24 25.43
N ASN A 27 -29.48 9.10 25.93
CA ASN A 27 -29.06 8.53 27.20
C ASN A 27 -27.85 7.59 27.08
N ASN A 28 -27.13 7.61 25.95
CA ASN A 28 -26.03 6.69 25.63
C ASN A 28 -26.48 5.21 25.59
N SER A 29 -27.78 4.96 25.67
CA SER A 29 -28.44 3.67 25.58
C SER A 29 -28.86 3.41 24.14
N GLY A 30 -28.37 2.32 23.57
CA GLY A 30 -28.61 1.94 22.19
C GLY A 30 -28.35 0.46 21.99
N ILE A 31 -29.20 -0.21 21.22
CA ILE A 31 -29.02 -1.62 20.89
C ILE A 31 -28.41 -1.71 19.49
N HIS A 32 -27.29 -2.42 19.40
CA HIS A 32 -26.63 -2.74 18.13
C HIS A 32 -27.38 -3.88 17.43
N LEU A 33 -28.35 -3.55 16.59
CA LEU A 33 -29.23 -4.54 15.94
C LEU A 33 -28.55 -5.35 14.82
N VAL A 34 -27.49 -4.81 14.21
CA VAL A 34 -26.81 -5.42 13.07
C VAL A 34 -25.30 -5.37 13.30
N SER A 35 -24.54 -6.36 12.82
CA SER A 35 -23.08 -6.30 12.84
C SER A 35 -22.57 -5.08 12.06
N TRP A 36 -21.55 -4.40 12.61
CA TRP A 36 -20.94 -3.25 11.96
C TRP A 36 -20.34 -3.58 10.59
N GLN A 37 -19.79 -4.78 10.42
CA GLN A 37 -19.26 -5.23 9.13
C GLN A 37 -20.35 -5.34 8.06
N LYS A 38 -21.58 -5.68 8.45
CA LYS A 38 -22.73 -5.76 7.53
C LYS A 38 -23.28 -4.36 7.20
N VAL A 39 -23.28 -3.46 8.18
CA VAL A 39 -23.63 -2.05 7.98
C VAL A 39 -22.65 -1.33 7.04
N ALA A 40 -21.36 -1.64 7.16
CA ALA A 40 -20.30 -1.03 6.36
C ALA A 40 -20.26 -1.49 4.89
N GLN A 41 -21.04 -2.51 4.52
CA GLN A 41 -21.10 -2.98 3.13
C GLN A 41 -21.65 -1.89 2.18
N PRO A 42 -21.34 -1.98 0.87
CA PRO A 42 -21.92 -1.11 -0.14
C PRO A 42 -23.46 -1.17 -0.14
N LYS A 43 -24.11 -0.07 -0.58
CA LYS A 43 -25.57 -0.01 -0.71
C LYS A 43 -26.14 -1.10 -1.63
N ALA A 44 -25.39 -1.46 -2.68
CA ALA A 44 -25.75 -2.55 -3.59
C ALA A 44 -25.81 -3.93 -2.89
N SER A 45 -25.07 -4.10 -1.79
CA SER A 45 -25.03 -5.33 -1.00
C SER A 45 -25.91 -5.25 0.26
N GLY A 46 -26.80 -4.25 0.34
CA GLY A 46 -27.73 -4.06 1.47
C GLY A 46 -27.14 -3.40 2.71
N GLY A 47 -25.94 -2.81 2.62
CA GLY A 47 -25.35 -1.98 3.68
C GLY A 47 -25.66 -0.49 3.53
N LEU A 48 -25.13 0.32 4.44
CA LEU A 48 -25.27 1.79 4.42
C LEU A 48 -24.21 2.48 3.54
N GLY A 49 -23.18 1.75 3.10
CA GLY A 49 -22.07 2.30 2.32
C GLY A 49 -21.06 3.09 3.13
N ILE A 50 -21.02 2.90 4.46
CA ILE A 50 -20.03 3.51 5.36
C ILE A 50 -18.74 2.69 5.27
N ARG A 51 -17.61 3.31 4.90
CA ARG A 51 -16.32 2.63 4.88
C ARG A 51 -15.76 2.50 6.29
N MET A 52 -15.15 1.36 6.61
CA MET A 52 -14.41 1.19 7.87
C MET A 52 -13.20 2.14 7.89
N ALA A 53 -12.97 2.79 9.03
CA ALA A 53 -11.90 3.78 9.17
C ALA A 53 -10.51 3.18 8.88
N ARG A 54 -10.31 1.90 9.21
CA ARG A 54 -9.06 1.18 8.91
C ARG A 54 -8.82 1.03 7.42
N ASP A 55 -9.85 0.64 6.67
CA ASP A 55 -9.76 0.47 5.22
C ASP A 55 -9.52 1.80 4.52
N ALA A 56 -10.15 2.87 5.02
CA ALA A 56 -9.91 4.22 4.53
C ALA A 56 -8.46 4.68 4.83
N ASN A 57 -7.94 4.43 6.03
CA ASN A 57 -6.55 4.75 6.41
C ASN A 57 -5.55 4.03 5.49
N ILE A 58 -5.73 2.72 5.28
CA ILE A 58 -4.89 1.92 4.37
C ILE A 58 -4.99 2.43 2.93
N ALA A 59 -6.19 2.73 2.45
CA ALA A 59 -6.39 3.27 1.10
C ALA A 59 -5.70 4.62 0.91
N LEU A 60 -5.77 5.50 1.92
CA LEU A 60 -5.16 6.83 1.88
C LEU A 60 -3.63 6.77 1.88
N LEU A 61 -3.03 5.78 2.55
CA LEU A 61 -1.57 5.59 2.63
C LEU A 61 -0.92 5.29 1.27
N GLY A 62 -1.70 5.00 0.23
CA GLY A 62 -1.24 5.04 -1.15
C GLY A 62 -0.32 3.91 -1.58
N SER A 63 0.22 3.12 -0.64
CA SER A 63 1.16 2.02 -0.91
C SER A 63 0.60 0.98 -1.88
N SER A 64 -0.73 0.88 -2.00
CA SER A 64 -1.39 -0.11 -2.86
C SER A 64 -2.14 0.49 -4.06
N ILE A 65 -2.07 1.81 -4.32
CA ILE A 65 -2.72 2.42 -5.50
C ILE A 65 -2.17 1.79 -6.80
N LEU A 66 -0.88 1.45 -6.81
CA LEU A 66 -0.22 0.77 -7.93
C LEU A 66 -0.80 -0.63 -8.20
N TYR A 67 -1.27 -1.34 -7.17
CA TYR A 67 -1.78 -2.70 -7.26
C TYR A 67 -3.32 -2.80 -7.32
N HIS A 68 -4.05 -1.71 -7.00
CA HIS A 68 -5.52 -1.73 -7.03
C HIS A 68 -6.07 -1.73 -8.46
N THR A 69 -7.10 -2.55 -8.69
CA THR A 69 -7.89 -2.62 -9.92
C THR A 69 -9.25 -1.98 -9.72
N ASN A 70 -9.98 -1.70 -10.81
CA ASN A 70 -11.32 -1.12 -10.71
C ASN A 70 -12.29 -2.12 -10.05
N THR A 71 -12.86 -1.74 -8.92
CA THR A 71 -13.95 -2.45 -8.26
C THR A 71 -15.30 -1.99 -8.83
N THR A 72 -16.25 -2.90 -9.01
CA THR A 72 -17.61 -2.58 -9.43
C THR A 72 -18.26 -1.58 -8.46
N GLY A 73 -18.68 -0.41 -8.99
CA GLY A 73 -19.24 0.69 -8.19
C GLY A 73 -18.24 1.79 -7.78
N SER A 74 -17.04 1.86 -8.38
CA SER A 74 -16.11 2.98 -8.16
C SER A 74 -16.63 4.31 -8.73
N SER A 75 -16.22 5.43 -8.13
CA SER A 75 -16.52 6.76 -8.67
C SER A 75 -15.86 6.96 -10.04
N ASN A 76 -16.48 7.77 -10.90
CA ASN A 76 -15.92 8.13 -12.20
C ASN A 76 -14.51 8.73 -12.08
N THR A 77 -14.25 9.49 -11.01
CA THR A 77 -12.91 10.04 -10.70
C THR A 77 -11.88 8.94 -10.43
N TRP A 78 -12.22 7.93 -9.62
CA TRP A 78 -11.33 6.80 -9.35
C TRP A 78 -11.07 5.97 -10.60
N SER A 79 -12.13 5.70 -11.38
CA SER A 79 -12.02 4.98 -12.65
C SER A 79 -11.09 5.69 -13.63
N SER A 80 -11.12 7.02 -13.69
CA SER A 80 -10.20 7.84 -14.49
C SER A 80 -8.76 7.78 -13.95
N ILE A 81 -8.57 7.85 -12.63
CA ILE A 81 -7.24 7.72 -11.99
C ILE A 81 -6.63 6.35 -12.29
N ILE A 82 -7.39 5.26 -12.18
CA ILE A 82 -6.91 3.90 -12.47
C ILE A 82 -6.61 3.70 -13.96
N LYS A 83 -7.39 4.29 -14.86
CA LYS A 83 -7.06 4.30 -16.30
C LYS A 83 -5.75 5.06 -16.54
N ALA A 84 -5.61 6.27 -16.00
CA ALA A 84 -4.39 7.06 -16.11
C ALA A 84 -3.18 6.33 -15.51
N LYS A 85 -3.35 5.63 -14.38
CA LYS A 85 -2.32 4.82 -13.74
C LYS A 85 -1.71 3.80 -14.71
N ASN A 86 -2.53 3.11 -15.49
CA ASN A 86 -2.03 2.11 -16.44
C ASN A 86 -1.13 2.74 -17.50
N TYR A 87 -1.49 3.92 -18.01
CA TYR A 87 -0.65 4.67 -18.96
C TYR A 87 0.59 5.28 -18.32
N LEU A 88 0.46 5.75 -17.08
CA LEU A 88 1.58 6.34 -16.34
C LEU A 88 2.57 5.29 -15.85
N LYS A 89 2.14 4.04 -15.62
CA LYS A 89 3.00 2.94 -15.18
C LYS A 89 4.17 2.73 -16.14
N ASP A 90 3.92 2.85 -17.45
CA ASP A 90 4.96 2.74 -18.48
C ASP A 90 5.94 3.93 -18.43
N GLY A 91 5.49 5.10 -17.97
CA GLY A 91 6.32 6.29 -17.77
C GLY A 91 7.06 6.35 -16.42
N PHE A 92 6.56 5.62 -15.41
CA PHE A 92 7.20 5.47 -14.10
C PHE A 92 8.19 4.30 -14.13
N SER A 93 9.32 4.51 -14.82
CA SER A 93 10.47 3.62 -14.69
C SER A 93 11.28 3.97 -13.43
N TRP A 94 11.87 2.94 -12.82
CA TRP A 94 12.81 3.15 -11.72
C TRP A 94 14.02 3.94 -12.24
N ARG A 95 14.33 5.08 -11.59
CA ARG A 95 15.46 5.93 -11.93
C ARG A 95 16.51 5.82 -10.85
N ALA A 96 17.53 5.01 -11.10
CA ALA A 96 18.65 4.79 -10.21
C ALA A 96 19.58 5.99 -9.99
N GLY A 97 19.35 7.09 -10.70
CA GLY A 97 20.26 8.23 -10.75
C GLY A 97 21.53 7.90 -11.53
N SER A 98 22.70 8.22 -10.98
CA SER A 98 24.01 8.02 -11.61
C SER A 98 24.47 6.55 -11.66
N GLY A 99 23.73 5.64 -11.02
CA GLY A 99 24.00 4.20 -11.04
C GLY A 99 25.26 3.75 -10.28
N ASN A 100 25.96 4.70 -9.63
CA ASN A 100 27.14 4.44 -8.81
C ASN A 100 26.80 4.05 -7.36
N SER A 101 25.53 4.12 -6.97
CA SER A 101 25.09 3.74 -5.64
C SER A 101 25.13 2.22 -5.48
N SER A 102 25.43 1.76 -4.27
CA SER A 102 25.47 0.32 -3.96
C SER A 102 24.10 -0.33 -4.15
N PHE A 103 24.07 -1.50 -4.80
CA PHE A 103 22.86 -2.27 -5.00
C PHE A 103 22.26 -2.75 -3.67
N TRP A 104 23.09 -3.26 -2.75
CA TRP A 104 22.60 -3.82 -1.48
C TRP A 104 22.43 -2.80 -0.35
N PHE A 105 23.27 -1.78 -0.28
CA PHE A 105 23.34 -0.89 0.90
C PHE A 105 22.65 0.47 0.73
N SER A 106 22.19 0.80 -0.48
CA SER A 106 21.41 2.03 -0.71
C SER A 106 19.94 1.84 -0.38
N HIS A 107 19.25 2.92 0.00
CA HIS A 107 17.85 2.89 0.43
C HIS A 107 16.89 2.84 -0.77
N TRP A 108 16.69 1.64 -1.33
CA TRP A 108 15.82 1.42 -2.50
C TRP A 108 14.34 1.29 -2.18
N ILE A 109 14.03 0.86 -0.97
CA ILE A 109 12.67 0.61 -0.51
C ILE A 109 12.40 1.45 0.74
N PRO A 110 11.13 1.80 1.02
CA PRO A 110 10.78 2.54 2.23
C PRO A 110 11.24 1.85 3.52
N GLN A 111 11.40 0.52 3.49
CA GLN A 111 11.85 -0.30 4.61
C GLN A 111 13.37 -0.25 4.83
N GLY A 112 14.15 0.36 3.94
CA GLY A 112 15.61 0.49 4.05
C GLY A 112 16.37 0.02 2.82
N ALA A 113 17.57 -0.52 3.06
CA ALA A 113 18.42 -1.07 2.02
C ALA A 113 18.04 -2.54 1.72
N ILE A 114 18.26 -3.00 0.49
CA ILE A 114 17.87 -4.38 0.10
C ILE A 114 18.63 -5.42 0.94
N GLY A 115 19.88 -5.13 1.32
CA GLY A 115 20.70 -6.00 2.16
C GLY A 115 20.14 -6.26 3.56
N SER A 116 19.22 -5.41 4.07
CA SER A 116 18.55 -5.69 5.35
C SER A 116 17.42 -6.72 5.24
N LEU A 117 17.01 -7.07 4.02
CA LEU A 117 15.97 -8.08 3.78
C LEU A 117 16.53 -9.50 3.64
N VAL A 118 17.83 -9.64 3.42
CA VAL A 118 18.50 -10.95 3.25
C VAL A 118 19.33 -11.26 4.49
N HIS A 119 19.37 -12.54 4.88
CA HIS A 119 20.09 -12.98 6.08
C HIS A 119 21.61 -12.72 5.97
N VAL A 120 22.19 -12.94 4.80
CA VAL A 120 23.60 -12.67 4.49
C VAL A 120 23.69 -12.24 3.02
N VAL A 121 24.43 -11.17 2.75
CA VAL A 121 24.86 -10.80 1.40
C VAL A 121 26.19 -11.49 1.14
N ASP A 122 26.31 -12.18 0.01
CA ASP A 122 27.56 -12.84 -0.39
C ASP A 122 28.69 -11.83 -0.52
N ILE A 123 29.91 -12.21 -0.14
CA ILE A 123 31.08 -11.34 -0.14
C ILE A 123 31.38 -10.78 -1.54
N HIS A 124 31.07 -11.54 -2.60
CA HIS A 124 31.27 -11.12 -3.99
C HIS A 124 30.28 -10.04 -4.43
N ASP A 125 29.16 -9.89 -3.73
CA ASP A 125 28.11 -8.93 -4.07
C ASP A 125 28.20 -7.61 -3.28
N ILE A 126 29.11 -7.50 -2.30
CA ILE A 126 29.19 -6.33 -1.39
C ILE A 126 29.48 -5.02 -2.15
N GLU A 127 30.37 -5.07 -3.15
CA GLU A 127 30.79 -3.90 -3.92
C GLU A 127 29.91 -3.64 -5.15
N LEU A 128 28.89 -4.47 -5.37
CA LEU A 128 28.04 -4.44 -6.55
C LEU A 128 27.28 -3.11 -6.65
N LYS A 129 27.42 -2.43 -7.78
CA LYS A 129 26.69 -1.19 -8.08
C LYS A 129 25.50 -1.49 -8.95
N ILE A 130 24.59 -0.52 -9.00
CA ILE A 130 23.41 -0.64 -9.86
C ILE A 130 23.78 -0.78 -11.32
N ASN A 131 24.76 -0.01 -11.82
CA ASN A 131 25.13 -0.10 -13.23
C ASN A 131 25.65 -1.49 -13.62
N ASP A 132 26.11 -2.29 -12.65
CA ASP A 132 26.56 -3.66 -12.90
C ASP A 132 25.34 -4.60 -13.05
N VAL A 133 24.26 -4.37 -12.28
CA VAL A 133 23.00 -5.16 -12.29
C VAL A 133 22.02 -4.73 -13.37
N TYR A 134 21.96 -3.42 -13.63
CA TYR A 134 20.99 -2.76 -14.51
C TYR A 134 21.72 -2.16 -15.70
N THR A 135 22.18 -3.02 -16.61
CA THR A 135 22.80 -2.64 -17.89
C THR A 135 21.78 -2.45 -19.01
N SER A 136 20.61 -3.08 -18.92
CA SER A 136 19.52 -2.97 -19.90
C SER A 136 18.17 -2.74 -19.20
N SER A 137 17.09 -2.52 -19.96
CA SER A 137 15.73 -2.28 -19.43
C SER A 137 15.20 -3.39 -18.50
N THR A 138 15.91 -4.51 -18.40
CA THR A 138 15.68 -5.61 -17.47
C THR A 138 16.90 -5.82 -16.57
N PRO A 139 16.73 -6.00 -15.23
CA PRO A 139 17.82 -6.36 -14.34
C PRO A 139 18.38 -7.72 -14.70
N ASP A 140 19.70 -7.82 -14.81
CA ASP A 140 20.37 -9.11 -14.90
C ASP A 140 20.63 -9.62 -13.48
N LEU A 141 19.76 -10.49 -12.98
CA LEU A 141 19.89 -11.08 -11.65
C LEU A 141 20.80 -12.31 -11.64
N SER A 142 21.27 -12.77 -12.81
CA SER A 142 22.17 -13.94 -12.91
C SER A 142 23.58 -13.67 -12.39
N ILE A 143 23.92 -12.38 -12.20
CA ILE A 143 25.21 -11.95 -11.67
C ILE A 143 25.30 -12.02 -10.14
N LEU A 144 24.16 -12.18 -9.46
CA LEU A 144 24.09 -12.21 -8.00
C LEU A 144 24.47 -13.60 -7.49
N TYR A 145 25.41 -13.65 -6.54
CA TYR A 145 25.72 -14.86 -5.79
C TYR A 145 24.76 -15.06 -4.61
N THR A 146 24.14 -13.98 -4.14
CA THR A 146 23.15 -13.99 -3.07
C THR A 146 21.80 -14.46 -3.59
N GLU A 147 21.31 -15.58 -3.04
CA GLU A 147 19.95 -16.07 -3.27
C GLU A 147 18.92 -15.06 -2.74
N LEU A 148 18.11 -14.50 -3.64
CA LEU A 148 17.01 -13.63 -3.26
C LEU A 148 15.87 -14.45 -2.65
N PRO A 149 15.22 -13.98 -1.57
CA PRO A 149 14.08 -14.68 -0.98
C PRO A 149 12.97 -14.88 -2.04
N PRO A 150 12.29 -16.04 -2.05
CA PRO A 150 11.23 -16.33 -3.01
C PRO A 150 10.11 -15.29 -2.89
N GLN A 151 9.65 -14.79 -4.06
CA GLN A 151 8.55 -13.82 -4.18
C GLN A 151 7.19 -14.38 -3.76
#